data_AF-A0A954YW55-F1
#
_entry.id   AF-A0A954YW55-F1
#
_cell.length_a   1.000
_cell.length_b   1.000
_cell.length_c   1.000
_cell.angle_alpha   90.00
_cell.angle_beta   90.00
_cell.angle_gamma   90.00
#
_symmetry.space_group_name_H-M   'P 1'
#
loop_
_entity.id
_entity.type
_entity.pdbx_description
1 polymer ?
#
loop_
_entity_poly.entity_id
_entity_poly.type
_entity_poly.pdbx_seq_one_letter_code
_entity_poly.pdbx_strand_id
1 'polypeptide(L)'
;MRRRVRPIRRPQRRHRPAAAPYRAFTLLEVLVVIAVIAILLALLSSALSASRRAGLNLRCISQMQSIAFEFRIFADDFSARNRGESELLGPDRFYIDDFQDSLYRIDEFWDAGPIPLVPYESRISMMCPAGPDDLARRPGLTAFQDALWPPQNVSIAFNRRLWRDGLSPGIRQLSSRVLSYPNTPLVIDVDGAAAVAASHESTYTAPPVSTLDDIYSGGAYWYPAFRHGASLNVAFIGGHVASSKAPLSESSWRWDHVP
;
A
#
# COMPACT_ATOMS: atom_id res chain seq x y z
N MET A 1 -1.47 -98.89 62.72
CA MET A 1 -1.00 -97.96 61.66
C MET A 1 -1.10 -96.52 62.16
N ARG A 2 0.02 -95.82 62.41
CA ARG A 2 0.04 -94.40 62.81
C ARG A 2 0.12 -93.51 61.56
N ARG A 3 -0.95 -92.78 61.21
CA ARG A 3 -0.90 -91.75 60.15
C ARG A 3 -0.27 -90.47 60.70
N ARG A 4 0.92 -90.11 60.21
CA ARG A 4 1.55 -88.81 60.45
C ARG A 4 0.75 -87.72 59.73
N VAL A 5 0.19 -86.77 60.48
CA VAL A 5 -0.42 -85.54 59.93
C VAL A 5 0.72 -84.59 59.51
N ARG A 6 0.77 -84.20 58.23
CA ARG A 6 1.71 -83.19 57.73
C ARG A 6 1.18 -81.78 58.07
N PRO A 7 2.02 -80.84 58.53
CA PRO A 7 1.58 -79.47 58.78
C PRO A 7 1.31 -78.73 57.46
N ILE A 8 0.21 -77.99 57.41
CA ILE A 8 -0.19 -77.14 56.28
C ILE A 8 0.73 -75.91 56.27
N ARG A 9 1.58 -75.76 55.24
CA ARG A 9 2.39 -74.53 55.04
C ARG A 9 1.44 -73.38 54.66
N ARG A 10 1.43 -72.31 55.47
CA ARG A 10 0.71 -71.07 55.15
C ARG A 10 1.31 -70.42 53.88
N PRO A 11 0.49 -69.93 52.94
CA PRO A 11 1.01 -69.23 51.77
C PRO A 11 1.64 -67.89 52.20
N GLN A 12 2.91 -67.69 51.88
CA GLN A 12 3.57 -66.39 52.04
C GLN A 12 2.93 -65.38 51.07
N ARG A 13 2.35 -64.30 51.60
CA ARG A 13 1.84 -63.18 50.80
C ARG A 13 3.01 -62.52 50.07
N ARG A 14 3.04 -62.59 48.75
CA ARG A 14 3.96 -61.81 47.91
C ARG A 14 3.62 -60.32 48.08
N HIS A 15 4.54 -59.53 48.62
CA HIS A 15 4.46 -58.07 48.59
C HIS A 15 4.55 -57.61 47.13
N ARG A 16 3.44 -57.10 46.58
CA ARG A 16 3.47 -56.37 45.30
C ARG A 16 4.22 -55.05 45.51
N PRO A 17 5.18 -54.68 44.66
CA PRO A 17 5.79 -53.34 44.74
C PRO A 17 4.67 -52.31 44.59
N ALA A 18 4.64 -51.32 45.49
CA ALA A 18 3.70 -50.22 45.41
C ALA A 18 3.93 -49.49 44.08
N ALA A 19 2.89 -49.36 43.26
CA ALA A 19 2.95 -48.53 42.06
C ALA A 19 3.37 -47.12 42.49
N ALA A 20 4.41 -46.57 41.85
CA ALA A 20 4.85 -45.20 42.12
C ALA A 20 3.63 -44.27 41.98
N PRO A 21 3.41 -43.34 42.93
CA PRO A 21 2.26 -42.45 42.86
C PRO A 21 2.37 -41.62 41.57
N TYR A 22 1.38 -41.76 40.70
CA TYR A 22 1.22 -40.87 39.56
C TYR A 22 1.01 -39.45 40.10
N ARG A 23 1.92 -38.53 39.77
CA ARG A 23 1.76 -37.11 40.09
C ARG A 23 0.61 -36.57 39.25
N ALA A 24 -0.55 -36.41 39.87
CA ALA A 24 -1.70 -35.75 39.25
C ALA A 24 -1.46 -34.24 39.25
N PHE A 25 -1.71 -33.59 38.11
CA PHE A 25 -1.62 -32.14 37.96
C PHE A 25 -2.68 -31.47 38.84
N THR A 26 -2.29 -30.44 39.59
CA THR A 26 -3.22 -29.66 40.40
C THR A 26 -3.90 -28.58 39.57
N LEU A 27 -5.13 -28.19 39.95
CA LEU A 27 -5.83 -27.06 39.32
C LEU A 27 -5.03 -25.76 39.42
N LEU A 28 -4.27 -25.59 40.50
CA LEU A 28 -3.39 -24.43 40.69
C LEU A 28 -2.25 -24.37 39.66
N GLU A 29 -1.60 -25.51 39.39
CA GLU A 29 -0.52 -25.57 38.38
C GLU A 29 -1.05 -25.20 36.99
N VAL A 30 -2.23 -25.68 36.61
CA VAL A 30 -2.87 -25.30 35.34
C VAL A 30 -3.22 -23.80 35.34
N LEU A 31 -3.77 -23.27 36.44
CA LEU A 31 -4.17 -21.87 36.57
C LEU A 31 -2.99 -20.90 36.43
N VAL A 32 -1.86 -21.21 37.06
CA VAL A 32 -0.64 -20.39 36.96
C VAL A 32 -0.10 -20.40 35.53
N VAL A 33 -0.11 -21.54 34.85
CA VAL A 33 0.37 -21.66 33.47
C VAL A 33 -0.48 -20.81 32.52
N ILE A 34 -1.81 -20.89 32.60
CA ILE A 34 -2.68 -20.06 31.75
C ILE A 34 -2.53 -18.57 32.06
N ALA A 35 -2.30 -18.20 33.34
CA ALA A 35 -2.05 -16.81 33.72
C ALA A 35 -0.76 -16.28 33.08
N VAL A 36 0.32 -17.05 33.10
CA VAL A 36 1.59 -16.67 32.45
C VAL A 36 1.43 -16.58 30.93
N ILE A 37 0.76 -17.54 30.29
CA ILE A 37 0.50 -17.51 28.84
C ILE A 37 -0.32 -16.27 28.47
N ALA A 38 -1.34 -15.91 29.26
CA ALA A 38 -2.16 -14.72 29.02
C ALA A 38 -1.32 -13.42 29.07
N ILE A 39 -0.42 -13.30 30.04
CA ILE A 39 0.50 -12.15 30.14
C ILE A 39 1.42 -12.07 28.92
N LEU A 40 2.01 -13.21 28.51
CA LEU A 40 2.88 -13.26 27.34
C LEU A 40 2.13 -12.86 26.07
N LEU A 41 0.95 -13.43 25.82
CA LEU A 41 0.13 -13.10 24.65
C LEU A 41 -0.28 -11.61 24.62
N ALA A 42 -0.58 -11.02 25.79
CA ALA A 42 -0.89 -9.59 25.89
C ALA A 42 0.30 -8.72 25.43
N LEU A 43 1.52 -9.05 25.85
CA LEU A 43 2.73 -8.35 25.42
C LEU A 43 3.01 -8.55 23.91
N LEU A 44 2.90 -9.79 23.42
CA LEU A 44 3.13 -10.13 22.01
C LEU A 44 2.16 -9.42 21.06
N SER A 45 0.89 -9.27 21.45
CA SER A 45 -0.14 -8.61 20.62
C SER A 45 0.22 -7.17 20.28
N SER A 46 0.74 -6.42 21.26
CA SER A 46 1.15 -5.02 21.08
C SER A 46 2.37 -4.89 20.15
N ALA A 47 3.37 -5.78 20.30
CA ALA A 47 4.57 -5.80 19.48
C ALA A 47 4.30 -6.23 18.03
N LEU A 48 3.45 -7.25 17.84
CA LEU A 48 3.07 -7.74 16.51
C LEU A 48 2.31 -6.68 15.71
N SER A 49 1.43 -5.92 16.37
CA SER A 49 0.69 -4.84 15.75
C SER A 49 1.59 -3.70 15.26
N ALA A 50 2.68 -3.40 15.97
CA ALA A 50 3.67 -2.40 15.54
C ALA A 50 4.51 -2.92 14.36
N SER A 51 4.98 -4.16 14.43
CA SER A 51 5.74 -4.82 13.36
C SER A 51 4.95 -4.90 12.05
N ARG A 52 3.67 -5.29 12.13
CA ARG A 52 2.77 -5.32 10.97
C ARG A 52 2.64 -3.94 10.31
N ARG A 53 2.43 -2.88 11.09
CA ARG A 53 2.35 -1.50 10.59
C ARG A 53 3.64 -1.05 9.89
N ALA A 54 4.80 -1.36 10.47
CA ALA A 54 6.09 -1.08 9.84
C ALA A 54 6.25 -1.84 8.51
N GLY A 55 5.87 -3.12 8.48
CA GLY A 55 5.89 -3.92 7.25
C GLY A 55 4.97 -3.39 6.15
N LEU A 56 3.77 -2.92 6.50
CA LEU A 56 2.85 -2.29 5.53
C LEU A 56 3.43 -0.98 4.97
N ASN A 57 4.07 -0.15 5.81
CA ASN A 57 4.73 1.07 5.35
C ASN A 57 5.88 0.77 4.37
N LEU A 58 6.75 -0.19 4.71
CA LEU A 58 7.86 -0.58 3.82
C LEU A 58 7.36 -1.07 2.46
N ARG A 59 6.25 -1.81 2.43
CA ARG A 59 5.61 -2.25 1.18
C ARG A 59 5.07 -1.07 0.36
N CYS A 60 4.38 -0.12 0.99
CA CYS A 60 3.92 1.11 0.34
C CYS A 60 5.08 1.89 -0.29
N ILE A 61 6.14 2.14 0.48
CA ILE A 61 7.35 2.85 0.02
C ILE A 61 7.97 2.14 -1.19
N SER A 62 8.14 0.81 -1.12
CA SER A 62 8.70 0.02 -2.22
C SER A 62 7.88 0.14 -3.50
N GLN A 63 6.55 0.10 -3.38
CA GLN A 63 5.65 0.26 -4.51
C GLN A 63 5.71 1.67 -5.12
N MET A 64 5.75 2.70 -4.29
CA MET A 64 5.92 4.09 -4.73
C MET A 64 7.27 4.32 -5.43
N GLN A 65 8.33 3.64 -4.98
CA GLN A 65 9.63 3.65 -5.66
C GLN A 65 9.54 3.01 -7.05
N SER A 66 8.83 1.89 -7.19
CA SER A 66 8.58 1.27 -8.50
C SER A 66 7.85 2.24 -9.45
N ILE A 67 6.79 2.92 -8.98
CA ILE A 67 6.07 3.92 -9.78
C ILE A 67 7.01 5.05 -10.22
N ALA A 68 7.82 5.59 -9.30
CA ALA A 68 8.72 6.69 -9.63
C ALA A 68 9.83 6.27 -10.60
N PHE A 69 10.30 5.02 -10.49
CA PHE A 69 11.24 4.43 -11.44
C PHE A 69 10.62 4.24 -12.83
N GLU A 70 9.40 3.70 -12.89
CA GLU A 70 8.63 3.53 -14.13
C GLU A 70 8.35 4.89 -14.79
N PHE A 71 8.01 5.91 -14.01
CA PHE A 71 7.85 7.28 -14.53
C PHE A 71 9.11 7.80 -15.18
N ARG A 72 10.28 7.55 -14.57
CA ARG A 72 11.55 8.01 -15.12
C ARG A 72 11.87 7.35 -16.45
N ILE A 73 11.59 6.06 -16.58
CA ILE A 73 11.74 5.33 -17.85
C ILE A 73 10.72 5.86 -18.87
N PHE A 74 9.49 6.11 -18.45
CA PHE A 74 8.45 6.61 -19.32
C PHE A 74 8.77 8.00 -19.85
N ALA A 75 9.26 8.90 -19.00
CA ALA A 75 9.57 10.27 -19.33
C ALA A 75 10.91 10.47 -20.07
N ASP A 76 11.75 9.43 -20.17
CA ASP A 76 13.05 9.51 -20.85
C ASP A 76 12.90 9.29 -22.36
N ASP A 77 13.50 10.20 -23.14
CA ASP A 77 13.30 10.37 -24.60
C ASP A 77 13.77 9.18 -25.42
N PHE A 78 14.71 8.40 -24.87
CA PHE A 78 15.36 7.31 -25.58
C PHE A 78 14.77 5.93 -25.25
N SER A 79 14.13 5.80 -24.09
CA SER A 79 13.73 4.50 -23.53
C SER A 79 12.28 4.11 -23.83
N ALA A 80 11.39 5.08 -23.97
CA ALA A 80 9.97 4.78 -24.08
C ALA A 80 9.51 4.77 -25.54
N ARG A 81 9.23 3.56 -26.03
CA ARG A 81 8.48 3.28 -27.26
C ARG A 81 7.09 2.79 -26.84
N ASN A 82 6.05 3.03 -27.63
CA ASN A 82 4.67 2.65 -27.34
C ASN A 82 4.10 3.41 -26.13
N ARG A 83 4.09 4.75 -26.17
CA ARG A 83 3.49 5.61 -25.12
C ARG A 83 2.03 5.99 -25.41
N GLY A 84 1.26 5.20 -26.15
CA GLY A 84 -0.11 5.55 -26.53
C GLY A 84 -0.20 6.84 -27.36
N GLU A 85 -1.10 7.76 -27.00
CA GLU A 85 -1.30 9.01 -27.74
C GLU A 85 -0.10 9.96 -27.65
N SER A 86 0.77 9.79 -26.66
CA SER A 86 2.00 10.56 -26.49
C SER A 86 2.96 10.42 -27.67
N GLU A 87 2.90 9.34 -28.45
CA GLU A 87 3.73 9.18 -29.65
C GLU A 87 3.48 10.30 -30.68
N LEU A 88 2.28 10.87 -30.68
CA LEU A 88 1.90 11.98 -31.55
C LEU A 88 2.59 13.30 -31.18
N LEU A 89 3.15 13.40 -29.96
CA LEU A 89 3.76 14.63 -29.45
C LEU A 89 5.27 14.72 -29.72
N GLY A 90 5.89 13.64 -30.21
CA GLY A 90 7.34 13.53 -30.36
C GLY A 90 8.02 12.91 -29.14
N PRO A 91 9.36 12.72 -29.20
CA PRO A 91 10.09 11.96 -28.18
C PRO A 91 10.17 12.67 -26.83
N ASP A 92 10.18 14.01 -26.82
CA ASP A 92 10.43 14.85 -25.65
C ASP A 92 9.19 15.21 -24.84
N ARG A 93 8.00 14.78 -25.28
CA ARG A 93 6.71 15.09 -24.65
C ARG A 93 5.86 13.85 -24.47
N PHE A 94 5.01 13.89 -23.46
CA PHE A 94 4.09 12.81 -23.16
C PHE A 94 2.91 13.30 -22.31
N TYR A 95 1.80 12.58 -22.36
CA TYR A 95 0.68 12.76 -21.44
C TYR A 95 0.96 12.00 -20.14
N ILE A 96 0.74 12.65 -19.00
CA ILE A 96 0.78 11.95 -17.70
C ILE A 96 -0.31 10.87 -17.63
N ASP A 97 -1.38 11.04 -18.40
CA ASP A 97 -2.50 10.11 -18.55
C ASP A 97 -2.04 8.81 -19.20
N ASP A 98 -1.25 8.88 -20.28
CA ASP A 98 -0.67 7.69 -20.91
C ASP A 98 0.30 6.97 -19.96
N PHE A 99 1.02 7.71 -19.12
CA PHE A 99 1.83 7.08 -18.08
C PHE A 99 0.97 6.31 -17.09
N GLN A 100 -0.11 6.92 -16.58
CA GLN A 100 -1.06 6.26 -15.69
C GLN A 100 -1.64 5.01 -16.34
N ASP A 101 -2.05 5.13 -17.61
CA ASP A 101 -2.58 4.03 -18.40
C ASP A 101 -1.53 2.90 -18.58
N SER A 102 -0.25 3.23 -18.70
CA SER A 102 0.84 2.24 -18.70
C SER A 102 0.97 1.48 -17.38
N LEU A 103 0.76 2.14 -16.23
CA LEU A 103 0.74 1.49 -14.91
C LEU A 103 -0.45 0.54 -14.75
N TYR A 104 -1.58 0.90 -15.37
CA TYR A 104 -2.80 0.08 -15.37
C TYR A 104 -2.78 -1.03 -16.42
N ARG A 105 -1.72 -1.10 -17.22
CA ARG A 105 -1.51 -2.07 -18.31
C ARG A 105 -2.61 -1.97 -19.36
N ILE A 106 -2.92 -0.73 -19.78
CA ILE A 106 -4.08 -0.51 -20.65
C ILE A 106 -3.91 -1.12 -22.04
N ASP A 107 -2.72 -1.06 -22.62
CA ASP A 107 -2.49 -1.52 -24.00
C ASP A 107 -2.48 -3.05 -24.15
N GLU A 108 -1.98 -3.80 -23.15
CA GLU A 108 -2.00 -5.28 -23.17
C GLU A 108 -3.40 -5.88 -23.02
N PHE A 109 -4.36 -5.05 -22.61
CA PHE A 109 -5.77 -5.41 -22.53
C PHE A 109 -6.49 -5.23 -23.88
N TRP A 110 -6.03 -4.33 -24.75
CA TRP A 110 -6.72 -3.94 -25.98
C TRP A 110 -6.52 -4.88 -27.17
N ASP A 111 -5.55 -5.80 -27.12
CA ASP A 111 -5.47 -6.92 -28.07
C ASP A 111 -6.55 -8.00 -27.81
N ALA A 112 -7.27 -7.91 -26.69
CA ALA A 112 -8.47 -8.67 -26.43
C ALA A 112 -9.68 -7.73 -26.52
N GLY A 113 -10.69 -8.12 -27.30
CA GLY A 113 -11.97 -7.39 -27.36
C GLY A 113 -12.63 -7.20 -25.98
N PRO A 114 -13.81 -6.56 -25.90
CA PRO A 114 -14.40 -6.11 -24.62
C PRO A 114 -14.40 -7.21 -23.55
N ILE A 115 -13.52 -7.07 -22.56
CA ILE A 115 -13.38 -8.00 -21.44
C ILE A 115 -14.31 -7.52 -20.31
N PRO A 116 -14.92 -8.43 -19.52
CA PRO A 116 -15.67 -8.07 -18.31
C PRO A 116 -14.82 -7.30 -17.28
N LEU A 117 -15.50 -6.65 -16.32
CA LEU A 117 -14.87 -6.12 -15.12
C LEU A 117 -14.03 -7.21 -14.45
N VAL A 118 -12.71 -7.05 -14.47
CA VAL A 118 -11.79 -7.95 -13.78
C VAL A 118 -11.28 -7.27 -12.51
N PRO A 119 -11.25 -7.98 -11.37
CA PRO A 119 -10.44 -7.55 -10.23
C PRO A 119 -9.02 -7.27 -10.73
N TYR A 120 -8.44 -6.13 -10.33
CA TYR A 120 -7.08 -5.82 -10.74
C TYR A 120 -6.11 -6.75 -9.99
N GLU A 121 -5.70 -7.86 -10.61
CA GLU A 121 -4.66 -8.77 -10.12
C GLU A 121 -3.32 -8.51 -10.82
N SER A 122 -2.70 -7.41 -10.42
CA SER A 122 -1.26 -7.22 -10.45
C SER A 122 -0.90 -6.68 -9.06
N ARG A 123 0.31 -6.86 -8.56
CA ARG A 123 0.70 -6.29 -7.26
C ARG A 123 0.48 -4.76 -7.32
N ILE A 124 -0.58 -4.27 -6.66
CA ILE A 124 -1.39 -3.13 -7.09
C ILE A 124 -0.62 -1.81 -7.03
N SER A 125 -0.08 -1.29 -8.13
CA SER A 125 0.81 -0.11 -8.14
C SER A 125 0.21 1.15 -7.51
N MET A 126 -1.11 1.33 -7.51
CA MET A 126 -1.78 2.55 -7.01
C MET A 126 -2.55 2.36 -5.70
N MET A 127 -2.35 1.23 -5.01
CA MET A 127 -3.00 0.94 -3.74
C MET A 127 -1.97 0.83 -2.62
N CYS A 128 -2.14 1.63 -1.59
CA CYS A 128 -1.39 1.44 -0.36
C CYS A 128 -1.81 0.10 0.28
N PRO A 129 -0.88 -0.75 0.76
CA PRO A 129 -1.23 -1.97 1.51
C PRO A 129 -1.99 -1.73 2.83
N ALA A 130 -2.05 -0.48 3.30
CA ALA A 130 -2.90 -0.01 4.40
C ALA A 130 -4.08 0.85 3.91
N GLY A 131 -4.27 0.92 2.60
CA GLY A 131 -5.40 1.50 1.90
C GLY A 131 -6.60 0.53 1.86
N PRO A 132 -7.67 0.88 1.12
CA PRO A 132 -8.89 0.09 1.00
C PRO A 132 -8.65 -1.18 0.18
N ASP A 133 -9.58 -2.13 0.31
CA ASP A 133 -9.31 -3.54 0.03
C ASP A 133 -9.43 -3.94 -1.46
N ASP A 134 -10.28 -3.27 -2.25
CA ASP A 134 -10.61 -3.72 -3.61
C ASP A 134 -10.48 -2.61 -4.67
N LEU A 135 -9.81 -2.91 -5.78
CA LEU A 135 -9.78 -2.03 -6.96
C LEU A 135 -10.03 -2.89 -8.20
N ALA A 136 -11.04 -2.52 -8.99
CA ALA A 136 -11.38 -3.16 -10.25
C ALA A 136 -10.96 -2.25 -11.41
N ARG A 137 -10.59 -2.87 -12.52
CA ARG A 137 -10.35 -2.16 -13.77
C ARG A 137 -11.62 -2.16 -14.60
N ARG A 138 -11.94 -1.01 -15.21
CA ARG A 138 -13.02 -0.82 -16.18
C ARG A 138 -12.43 -0.68 -17.58
N PRO A 139 -12.51 -1.74 -18.38
CA PRO A 139 -12.14 -1.74 -19.79
C PRO A 139 -12.76 -0.61 -20.60
N GLY A 140 -11.99 -0.08 -21.55
CA GLY A 140 -12.51 0.90 -22.50
C GLY A 140 -12.69 2.32 -22.00
N LEU A 141 -12.22 2.59 -20.79
CA LEU A 141 -12.24 3.90 -20.17
C LEU A 141 -10.79 4.34 -19.98
N THR A 142 -10.55 5.64 -20.09
CA THR A 142 -9.29 6.28 -19.67
C THR A 142 -9.25 6.43 -18.15
N ALA A 143 -8.08 6.70 -17.56
CA ALA A 143 -7.95 6.98 -16.13
C ALA A 143 -8.97 8.02 -15.59
N PHE A 144 -9.44 8.96 -16.41
CA PHE A 144 -10.41 10.02 -16.06
C PHE A 144 -11.88 9.63 -16.20
N GLN A 145 -12.14 8.55 -16.92
CA GLN A 145 -13.47 8.02 -17.12
C GLN A 145 -13.71 6.84 -16.17
N ASP A 146 -13.08 6.86 -14.99
CA ASP A 146 -13.14 5.78 -14.00
C ASP A 146 -12.63 4.43 -14.52
N ALA A 147 -11.52 4.40 -15.29
CA ALA A 147 -10.84 3.14 -15.62
C ALA A 147 -10.48 2.33 -14.38
N LEU A 148 -10.35 2.99 -13.23
CA LEU A 148 -10.29 2.36 -11.92
C LEU A 148 -11.57 2.59 -11.15
N TRP A 149 -12.11 1.52 -10.58
CA TRP A 149 -13.33 1.59 -9.79
C TRP A 149 -13.27 0.71 -8.52
N PRO A 150 -13.81 1.17 -7.39
CA PRO A 150 -14.38 2.49 -7.22
C PRO A 150 -13.29 3.56 -6.99
N PRO A 151 -13.47 4.82 -7.43
CA PRO A 151 -12.42 5.84 -7.38
C PRO A 151 -11.98 6.15 -5.95
N GLN A 152 -12.87 6.02 -4.96
CA GLN A 152 -12.52 6.18 -3.55
C GLN A 152 -11.47 5.16 -3.05
N ASN A 153 -11.26 4.07 -3.79
CA ASN A 153 -10.29 3.04 -3.43
C ASN A 153 -8.87 3.31 -3.96
N VAL A 154 -8.69 4.37 -4.73
CA VAL A 154 -7.35 4.87 -5.08
C VAL A 154 -6.70 5.44 -3.83
N SER A 155 -5.50 4.94 -3.51
CA SER A 155 -4.74 5.36 -2.32
C SER A 155 -3.42 6.03 -2.65
N ILE A 156 -2.99 6.01 -3.90
CA ILE A 156 -1.83 6.75 -4.38
C ILE A 156 -2.32 7.63 -5.53
N ALA A 157 -1.98 8.91 -5.51
CA ALA A 157 -2.44 9.90 -6.50
C ALA A 157 -1.28 10.75 -7.02
N PHE A 158 -1.39 11.20 -8.25
CA PHE A 158 -0.39 12.03 -8.91
C PHE A 158 -0.49 13.50 -8.52
N ASN A 159 0.66 14.16 -8.48
CA ASN A 159 0.75 15.57 -8.19
C ASN A 159 0.15 16.39 -9.34
N ARG A 160 -0.99 17.02 -9.10
CA ARG A 160 -1.73 17.84 -10.06
C ARG A 160 -0.96 19.09 -10.50
N ARG A 161 0.04 19.57 -9.74
CA ARG A 161 0.88 20.71 -10.15
C ARG A 161 1.84 20.40 -11.28
N LEU A 162 2.05 19.12 -11.58
CA LEU A 162 2.71 18.70 -12.81
C LEU A 162 1.88 19.01 -14.07
N TRP A 163 0.60 19.37 -13.92
CA TRP A 163 -0.26 19.75 -15.05
C TRP A 163 0.05 21.19 -15.51
N ARG A 164 0.32 21.36 -16.81
CA ARG A 164 0.40 22.67 -17.47
C ARG A 164 -0.94 23.11 -18.07
N ASP A 165 -1.31 24.38 -17.87
CA ASP A 165 -2.51 24.99 -18.44
C ASP A 165 -2.36 25.34 -19.93
N GLY A 166 -3.46 25.18 -20.67
CA GLY A 166 -3.53 25.22 -22.13
C GLY A 166 -4.95 25.00 -22.66
N LEU A 167 -5.91 25.82 -22.20
CA LEU A 167 -7.21 26.14 -22.82
C LEU A 167 -8.14 24.99 -23.24
N SER A 168 -7.95 23.77 -22.75
CA SER A 168 -9.00 22.77 -22.77
C SER A 168 -8.80 21.77 -21.63
N PRO A 169 -9.86 21.25 -20.99
CA PRO A 169 -9.79 20.26 -19.90
C PRO A 169 -9.16 18.90 -20.25
N GLY A 170 -8.39 18.79 -21.35
CA GLY A 170 -7.98 17.51 -21.92
C GLY A 170 -6.50 17.34 -22.24
N ILE A 171 -5.66 18.39 -22.20
CA ILE A 171 -4.26 18.26 -22.62
C ILE A 171 -3.33 18.29 -21.41
N ARG A 172 -3.01 17.10 -20.88
CA ARG A 172 -2.18 16.89 -19.68
C ARG A 172 -0.74 16.51 -20.03
N GLN A 173 -0.04 17.42 -20.69
CA GLN A 173 1.29 17.15 -21.25
C GLN A 173 2.44 17.55 -20.33
N LEU A 174 3.44 16.68 -20.26
CA LEU A 174 4.74 16.88 -19.66
C LEU A 174 5.84 16.80 -20.73
N SER A 175 7.02 17.29 -20.39
CA SER A 175 8.23 17.06 -21.18
C SER A 175 9.29 16.35 -20.37
N SER A 176 10.25 15.70 -21.04
CA SER A 176 11.37 15.02 -20.39
C SER A 176 12.24 15.93 -19.53
N ARG A 177 12.16 17.26 -19.72
CA ARG A 177 12.78 18.26 -18.84
C ARG A 177 12.35 18.13 -17.39
N VAL A 178 11.18 17.55 -17.12
CA VAL A 178 10.70 17.30 -15.76
C VAL A 178 11.70 16.45 -14.95
N LEU A 179 12.46 15.58 -15.61
CA LEU A 179 13.51 14.75 -15.01
C LEU A 179 14.69 15.56 -14.44
N SER A 180 14.82 16.83 -14.82
CA SER A 180 15.83 17.75 -14.26
C SER A 180 15.45 18.26 -12.86
N TYR A 181 14.25 17.95 -12.38
CA TYR A 181 13.72 18.40 -11.09
C TYR A 181 13.45 17.19 -10.16
N PRO A 182 14.50 16.51 -9.66
CA PRO A 182 14.35 15.25 -8.94
C PRO A 182 13.64 15.37 -7.59
N ASN A 183 13.56 16.58 -7.03
CA ASN A 183 12.90 16.87 -5.75
C ASN A 183 11.44 17.34 -5.93
N THR A 184 10.91 17.27 -7.15
CA THR A 184 9.49 17.53 -7.39
C THR A 184 8.66 16.30 -6.99
N PRO A 185 7.66 16.46 -6.13
CA PRO A 185 6.73 15.38 -5.79
C PRO A 185 5.96 14.90 -7.02
N LEU A 186 5.94 13.60 -7.22
CA LEU A 186 5.30 12.92 -8.35
C LEU A 186 3.97 12.28 -7.93
N VAL A 187 3.99 11.44 -6.90
CA VAL A 187 2.80 10.79 -6.33
C VAL A 187 2.81 10.84 -4.81
N ILE A 188 1.64 10.82 -4.20
CA ILE A 188 1.47 10.82 -2.74
C ILE A 188 0.43 9.77 -2.32
N ASP A 189 0.47 9.37 -1.06
CA ASP A 189 -0.66 8.67 -0.46
C ASP A 189 -1.88 9.61 -0.32
N VAL A 190 -3.03 9.18 -0.83
CA VAL A 190 -4.26 9.97 -0.87
C VAL A 190 -5.38 9.31 -0.08
N ASP A 191 -6.27 10.13 0.48
CA ASP A 191 -7.58 9.71 0.95
C ASP A 191 -8.57 9.83 -0.21
N GLY A 192 -8.69 8.76 -1.00
CA GLY A 192 -9.58 8.71 -2.15
C GLY A 192 -11.06 8.94 -1.78
N ALA A 193 -11.48 8.50 -0.59
CA ALA A 193 -12.85 8.74 -0.13
C ALA A 193 -13.10 10.24 0.15
N ALA A 194 -12.12 10.93 0.75
CA ALA A 194 -12.19 12.38 0.95
C ALA A 194 -12.22 13.14 -0.38
N ALA A 195 -11.39 12.74 -1.35
CA ALA A 195 -11.36 13.35 -2.68
C ALA A 195 -12.72 13.24 -3.39
N VAL A 196 -13.31 12.03 -3.41
CA VAL A 196 -14.62 11.78 -4.02
C VAL A 196 -15.74 12.51 -3.28
N ALA A 197 -15.71 12.56 -1.95
CA ALA A 197 -16.69 13.31 -1.16
C ALA A 197 -16.69 14.82 -1.50
N ALA A 198 -15.54 15.35 -1.91
CA ALA A 198 -15.40 16.72 -2.38
C ALA A 198 -15.65 16.89 -3.89
N SER A 199 -16.16 15.87 -4.59
CA SER A 199 -16.40 15.87 -6.04
C SER A 199 -15.14 16.09 -6.89
N HIS A 200 -14.01 15.53 -6.44
CA HIS A 200 -12.73 15.58 -7.15
C HIS A 200 -12.21 14.18 -7.47
N GLU A 201 -11.36 14.10 -8.50
CA GLU A 201 -10.69 12.87 -8.91
C GLU A 201 -9.70 12.42 -7.83
N SER A 202 -9.75 11.14 -7.46
CA SER A 202 -8.81 10.55 -6.51
C SER A 202 -7.45 10.23 -7.11
N THR A 203 -7.30 10.32 -8.44
CA THR A 203 -6.05 10.08 -9.16
C THR A 203 -5.13 11.30 -9.21
N TYR A 204 -5.64 12.50 -8.87
CA TYR A 204 -4.88 13.75 -8.90
C TYR A 204 -5.07 14.57 -7.63
N THR A 205 -3.95 15.01 -7.05
CA THR A 205 -3.94 15.82 -5.85
C THR A 205 -2.81 16.84 -5.88
N ALA A 206 -2.98 18.01 -5.26
CA ALA A 206 -1.95 19.03 -5.17
C ALA A 206 -2.06 19.79 -3.85
N PRO A 207 -0.94 20.10 -3.18
CA PRO A 207 -0.98 20.86 -1.95
C PRO A 207 -1.28 22.35 -2.18
N PRO A 208 -1.87 23.03 -1.19
CA PRO A 208 -1.95 24.48 -1.17
C PRO A 208 -0.58 25.05 -0.78
N VAL A 209 0.17 25.57 -1.74
CA VAL A 209 1.50 26.17 -1.52
C VAL A 209 1.44 27.70 -1.44
N SER A 210 0.45 28.32 -2.11
CA SER A 210 0.16 29.75 -2.03
C SER A 210 -1.32 29.99 -1.75
N THR A 211 -1.63 31.08 -1.05
CA THR A 211 -2.99 31.56 -0.77
C THR A 211 -3.37 32.80 -1.59
N LEU A 212 -2.42 33.35 -2.36
CA LEU A 212 -2.62 34.52 -3.20
C LEU A 212 -2.64 34.03 -4.67
N ASP A 213 -3.85 33.91 -5.23
CA ASP A 213 -4.12 33.73 -6.66
C ASP A 213 -3.72 32.38 -7.31
N ASP A 214 -3.45 31.35 -6.52
CA ASP A 214 -3.23 30.00 -7.04
C ASP A 214 -4.57 29.23 -7.18
N ILE A 215 -4.82 28.59 -8.32
CA ILE A 215 -6.01 27.74 -8.54
C ILE A 215 -6.06 26.52 -7.60
N TYR A 216 -4.94 26.16 -6.99
CA TYR A 216 -4.83 25.12 -5.96
C TYR A 216 -4.89 25.69 -4.54
N SER A 217 -5.02 27.00 -4.39
CA SER A 217 -5.23 27.65 -3.09
C SER A 217 -6.55 27.18 -2.47
N GLY A 218 -6.59 27.02 -1.14
CA GLY A 218 -7.78 26.55 -0.43
C GLY A 218 -7.88 25.03 -0.24
N GLY A 219 -6.95 24.24 -0.80
CA GLY A 219 -6.84 22.80 -0.51
C GLY A 219 -7.89 21.93 -1.20
N ALA A 220 -8.60 22.46 -2.21
CA ALA A 220 -9.63 21.73 -2.96
C ALA A 220 -9.11 20.48 -3.68
N TYR A 221 -7.81 20.34 -3.86
CA TYR A 221 -7.20 19.16 -4.47
C TYR A 221 -6.22 18.46 -3.53
N TRP A 222 -6.16 18.81 -2.24
CA TRP A 222 -5.17 18.26 -1.31
C TRP A 222 -5.79 17.26 -0.34
N TYR A 223 -5.64 15.97 -0.63
CA TYR A 223 -6.27 14.90 0.14
C TYR A 223 -5.23 13.93 0.72
N PRO A 224 -4.26 14.38 1.52
CA PRO A 224 -3.18 13.52 2.00
C PRO A 224 -3.69 12.44 2.96
N ALA A 225 -3.27 11.19 2.77
CA ALA A 225 -3.54 10.11 3.71
C ALA A 225 -2.35 9.84 4.64
N PHE A 226 -2.53 10.08 5.94
CA PHE A 226 -1.48 9.89 6.96
C PHE A 226 -1.47 8.47 7.56
N ARG A 227 -1.58 7.43 6.72
CA ARG A 227 -1.77 6.01 7.13
C ARG A 227 -0.56 5.41 7.84
N HIS A 228 0.64 5.96 7.65
CA HIS A 228 1.90 5.38 8.11
C HIS A 228 2.44 6.06 9.38
N GLY A 229 1.69 5.92 10.48
CA GLY A 229 2.10 6.50 11.77
C GLY A 229 1.98 8.03 11.80
N ALA A 230 0.85 8.53 11.30
CA ALA A 230 0.58 9.96 11.12
C ALA A 230 1.53 10.66 10.12
N SER A 231 2.13 9.89 9.21
CA SER A 231 3.01 10.41 8.16
C SER A 231 2.42 10.11 6.78
N LEU A 232 2.62 11.06 5.86
CA LEU A 232 2.32 10.96 4.44
C LEU A 232 3.56 10.43 3.70
N ASN A 233 3.42 9.41 2.86
CA ASN A 233 4.48 9.04 1.92
C ASN A 233 4.33 9.80 0.61
N VAL A 234 5.46 10.19 0.04
CA VAL A 234 5.56 10.94 -1.22
C VAL A 234 6.70 10.36 -2.04
N ALA A 235 6.41 9.99 -3.30
CA ALA A 235 7.44 9.66 -4.27
C ALA A 235 7.76 10.89 -5.11
N PHE A 236 9.03 11.00 -5.49
CA PHE A 236 9.54 12.14 -6.24
C PHE A 236 10.03 11.72 -7.62
N ILE A 237 10.11 12.67 -8.55
CA ILE A 237 10.61 12.44 -9.91
C ILE A 237 12.02 11.83 -9.92
N GLY A 238 12.83 12.11 -8.89
CA GLY A 238 14.15 11.52 -8.72
C GLY A 238 14.17 10.03 -8.39
N GLY A 239 13.01 9.38 -8.20
CA GLY A 239 12.92 7.95 -7.88
C GLY A 239 12.98 7.63 -6.39
N HIS A 240 13.24 8.61 -5.53
CA HIS A 240 13.22 8.42 -4.09
C HIS A 240 11.82 8.62 -3.51
N VAL A 241 11.60 8.06 -2.32
CA VAL A 241 10.36 8.22 -1.54
C VAL A 241 10.74 8.77 -0.17
N ALA A 242 9.99 9.75 0.31
CA ALA A 242 10.14 10.32 1.64
C ALA A 242 8.80 10.32 2.38
N SER A 243 8.88 10.26 3.70
CA SER A 243 7.72 10.30 4.59
C SER A 243 7.79 11.54 5.48
N SER A 244 6.69 12.27 5.64
CA SER A 244 6.64 13.42 6.55
C SER A 244 5.29 13.54 7.26
N LYS A 245 5.32 14.05 8.49
CA LYS A 245 4.13 14.45 9.25
C LYS A 245 3.68 15.87 8.91
N ALA A 246 4.57 16.67 8.33
CA ALA A 246 4.34 18.07 7.98
C ALA A 246 4.87 18.36 6.57
N PRO A 247 4.34 17.67 5.53
CA PRO A 247 4.91 17.66 4.18
C PRO A 247 5.04 19.05 3.52
N LEU A 248 4.22 20.02 3.93
CA LEU A 248 4.26 21.40 3.42
C LEU A 248 5.39 22.24 4.02
N SER A 249 5.96 21.81 5.16
CA SER A 249 7.10 22.48 5.81
C SER A 249 8.46 21.96 5.34
N GLU A 250 8.47 20.92 4.51
CA GLU A 250 9.69 20.29 4.00
C GLU A 250 10.34 21.18 2.94
N SER A 251 11.35 21.95 3.34
CA SER A 251 12.02 22.93 2.47
C SER A 251 12.67 22.36 1.20
N SER A 252 13.00 21.07 1.20
CA SER A 252 13.60 20.40 0.04
C SER A 252 12.57 19.95 -0.99
N TRP A 253 11.27 19.94 -0.65
CA TRP A 253 10.21 19.40 -1.50
C TRP A 253 9.66 20.50 -2.41
N ARG A 254 9.81 20.36 -3.73
CA ARG A 254 9.39 21.37 -4.71
C ARG A 254 7.92 21.21 -5.08
N TRP A 255 7.03 21.41 -4.12
CA TRP A 255 5.59 21.34 -4.36
C TRP A 255 5.11 22.37 -5.38
N ASP A 256 5.73 23.55 -5.44
CA ASP A 256 5.41 24.66 -6.34
C ASP A 256 5.85 24.44 -7.80
N HIS A 257 6.51 23.33 -8.12
CA HIS A 257 7.02 23.10 -9.46
C HIS A 257 5.89 22.96 -10.49
N VAL A 258 5.99 23.77 -11.55
CA VAL A 258 5.16 23.70 -12.76
C VAL A 258 6.12 23.56 -13.95
N PRO A 259 6.05 22.47 -14.73
CA PRO A 259 7.00 22.15 -15.81
C PRO A 259 6.86 22.99 -17.09
#